data_AF-A0A523R9A2-F1
#
_entry.id   AF-A0A523R9A2-F1
#
_cell.length_a   1.000
_cell.length_b   1.000
_cell.length_c   1.000
_cell.angle_alpha   90.00
_cell.angle_beta   90.00
_cell.angle_gamma   90.00
#
_symmetry.space_group_name_H-M   'P 1'
#
loop_
_entity.id
_entity.type
_entity.pdbx_description
1 polymer ?
#
loop_
_entity_poly.entity_id
_entity_poly.type
_entity_poly.pdbx_seq_one_letter_code
_entity_poly.pdbx_strand_id
1 'polypeptide(L)'
;MYLYSSDYENLLKENIIKNLDWLVEEFNFLFESKHQKHCQDDKTLANQMITCFSRSPDFTGDEKLNEMLLNTLKILKDLYPILLT
;
A
#
# COMPACT_ATOMS: atom_id res chain seq x y z
N MET A 1 5.06 18.08 -30.09
CA MET A 1 3.70 17.95 -29.53
C MET A 1 3.78 16.88 -28.44
N TYR A 2 4.01 17.27 -27.18
CA TYR A 2 4.31 16.38 -26.04
C TYR A 2 3.15 16.29 -25.04
N LEU A 3 1.90 16.45 -25.49
CA LEU A 3 0.73 16.47 -24.59
C LEU A 3 0.37 15.09 -24.02
N TYR A 4 0.76 13.99 -24.69
CA TYR A 4 0.35 12.65 -24.27
C TYR A 4 1.12 12.07 -23.06
N SER A 5 2.34 12.53 -22.76
CA SER A 5 3.10 11.94 -21.63
C SER A 5 2.62 12.47 -20.27
N SER A 6 2.23 13.75 -20.21
CA SER A 6 1.74 14.36 -18.97
C SER A 6 0.43 13.73 -18.47
N ASP A 7 -0.53 13.51 -19.38
CA ASP A 7 -1.84 12.94 -18.99
C ASP A 7 -1.70 11.48 -18.55
N TYR A 8 -0.84 10.71 -19.22
CA TYR A 8 -0.56 9.33 -18.83
C TYR A 8 0.17 9.23 -17.48
N GLU A 9 1.20 10.07 -17.26
CA GLU A 9 1.91 10.13 -15.97
C GLU A 9 0.98 10.55 -14.82
N ASN A 10 0.07 11.50 -15.06
CA ASN A 10 -0.92 11.92 -14.08
C ASN A 10 -1.92 10.80 -13.75
N LEU A 11 -2.46 10.12 -14.76
CA LEU A 11 -3.36 8.97 -14.57
C LEU A 11 -2.67 7.82 -13.81
N LEU A 12 -1.40 7.56 -14.10
CA LEU A 12 -0.62 6.56 -13.39
C LEU A 12 -0.46 6.93 -11.91
N LYS A 13 -0.11 8.19 -11.61
CA LYS A 13 0.00 8.70 -10.23
C LYS A 13 -1.31 8.61 -9.48
N GLU A 14 -2.43 9.04 -10.07
CA GLU A 14 -3.75 8.92 -9.44
C GLU A 14 -4.14 7.48 -9.14
N ASN A 15 -3.83 6.54 -10.05
CA ASN A 15 -4.11 5.13 -9.85
C ASN A 15 -3.28 4.55 -8.70
N ILE A 16 -2.02 4.94 -8.58
CA ILE A 16 -1.14 4.51 -7.48
C ILE A 16 -1.62 5.07 -6.13
N ILE A 17 -2.05 6.33 -6.09
CA ILE A 17 -2.60 6.93 -4.87
C ILE A 17 -3.85 6.15 -4.42
N LYS A 18 -4.79 5.90 -5.35
CA LYS A 18 -5.99 5.09 -5.06
C LYS A 18 -5.62 3.70 -4.56
N ASN A 19 -4.59 3.08 -5.13
CA ASN A 19 -4.12 1.77 -4.73
C ASN A 19 -3.52 1.76 -3.30
N LEU A 20 -2.81 2.82 -2.90
CA LEU A 20 -2.28 2.95 -1.54
C LEU A 20 -3.37 3.23 -0.51
N ASP A 21 -4.35 4.07 -0.84
CA ASP A 21 -5.50 4.32 0.03
C ASP A 21 -6.34 3.05 0.19
N TRP A 22 -6.60 2.34 -0.91
CA TRP A 22 -7.30 1.05 -0.91
C TRP A 22 -6.58 0.00 -0.05
N LEU A 23 -5.25 -0.02 -0.04
CA LEU A 23 -4.48 -0.91 0.83
C LEU A 23 -4.76 -0.66 2.32
N VAL A 24 -4.90 0.60 2.74
CA VAL A 24 -5.25 0.94 4.13
C VAL A 24 -6.67 0.49 4.45
N GLU A 25 -7.62 0.74 3.55
CA GLU A 25 -9.01 0.33 3.71
C GLU A 25 -9.15 -1.20 3.81
N GLU A 26 -8.42 -1.95 2.98
CA GLU A 26 -8.45 -3.41 2.98
C GLU A 26 -7.89 -3.99 4.29
N PHE A 27 -6.82 -3.40 4.83
CA PHE A 27 -6.31 -3.76 6.15
C PHE A 27 -7.35 -3.51 7.26
N ASN A 28 -8.02 -2.35 7.21
CA ASN A 28 -9.09 -2.04 8.15
C ASN A 28 -10.21 -3.08 8.05
N PHE A 29 -10.70 -3.35 6.85
CA PHE A 29 -11.77 -4.31 6.62
C PHE A 29 -11.43 -5.73 7.14
N LEU A 30 -10.22 -6.21 6.86
CA LEU A 30 -9.82 -7.58 7.20
C LEU A 30 -9.45 -7.78 8.67
N PHE A 31 -8.90 -6.75 9.32
CA PHE A 31 -8.21 -6.92 10.59
C PHE A 31 -8.77 -6.09 11.75
N GLU A 32 -9.50 -5.00 11.50
CA GLU A 32 -10.04 -4.13 12.56
C GLU A 32 -10.95 -4.89 13.54
N SER A 33 -11.80 -5.77 13.01
CA SER A 33 -12.76 -6.56 13.80
C SER A 33 -12.12 -7.65 14.66
N LYS A 34 -10.85 -8.00 14.43
CA LYS A 34 -10.19 -9.13 15.10
C LYS A 34 -9.62 -8.79 16.48
N HIS A 35 -9.73 -7.55 16.95
CA HIS A 35 -9.35 -7.09 18.30
C HIS A 35 -8.09 -7.80 18.86
N GLN A 36 -7.01 -7.82 18.05
CA GLN A 36 -5.70 -8.40 18.40
C GLN A 36 -5.60 -9.94 18.43
N LYS A 37 -6.65 -10.70 18.12
CA LYS A 37 -6.59 -12.16 17.89
C LYS A 37 -6.20 -12.50 16.45
N HIS A 38 -5.04 -12.02 16.02
CA HIS A 38 -4.51 -12.34 14.69
C HIS A 38 -3.81 -13.71 14.72
N CYS A 39 -4.14 -14.58 13.77
CA CYS A 39 -3.43 -15.85 13.60
C CYS A 39 -2.17 -15.68 12.72
N GLN A 40 -1.36 -16.73 12.60
CA GLN A 40 -0.19 -16.71 11.71
C GLN A 40 -0.58 -16.53 10.23
N ASP A 41 -1.77 -17.02 9.84
CA ASP A 41 -2.27 -16.83 8.47
C ASP A 41 -2.62 -15.35 8.21
N ASP A 42 -3.17 -14.64 9.20
CA ASP A 42 -3.44 -13.20 9.11
C ASP A 42 -2.15 -12.40 8.90
N LYS A 43 -1.08 -12.74 9.64
CA LYS A 43 0.24 -12.14 9.47
C LYS A 43 0.82 -12.42 8.08
N THR A 44 0.69 -13.67 7.63
CA THR A 44 1.16 -14.09 6.32
C THR A 44 0.45 -13.33 5.22
N LEU A 45 -0.88 -13.18 5.32
CA LEU A 45 -1.68 -12.42 4.37
C LEU A 45 -1.27 -10.94 4.34
N ALA A 46 -1.14 -10.31 5.50
CA ALA A 46 -0.72 -8.90 5.62
C ALA A 46 0.66 -8.66 4.99
N ASN A 47 1.64 -9.52 5.28
CA ASN A 47 2.98 -9.44 4.71
C ASN A 47 2.99 -9.70 3.19
N GLN A 48 2.14 -10.61 2.69
CA GLN A 48 1.97 -10.86 1.26
C GLN A 48 1.39 -9.64 0.54
N MET A 49 0.35 -9.01 1.10
CA MET A 49 -0.23 -7.77 0.56
C MET A 49 0.83 -6.69 0.41
N ILE A 50 1.58 -6.39 1.47
CA ILE A 50 2.65 -5.38 1.43
C ILE A 50 3.74 -5.73 0.41
N THR A 51 4.12 -7.01 0.33
CA THR A 51 5.13 -7.47 -0.63
C THR A 51 4.67 -7.27 -2.08
N CYS A 52 3.39 -7.50 -2.37
CA CYS A 52 2.82 -7.27 -3.69
C CYS A 52 2.90 -5.78 -4.08
N PHE A 53 2.52 -4.86 -3.19
CA PHE A 53 2.60 -3.43 -3.46
C PHE A 53 4.05 -2.94 -3.57
N SER A 54 4.94 -3.43 -2.71
CA SER A 54 6.36 -3.02 -2.71
C SER A 54 7.14 -3.52 -3.93
N ARG A 55 6.66 -4.56 -4.61
CA ARG A 55 7.26 -5.10 -5.84
C ARG A 55 6.66 -4.51 -7.11
N SER A 56 5.65 -3.64 -7.01
CA SER A 56 5.06 -3.07 -8.22
C SER A 56 6.10 -2.21 -8.96
N PRO A 57 6.33 -2.44 -10.26
CA PRO A 57 7.28 -1.65 -11.06
C PRO A 57 6.93 -0.15 -11.05
N ASP A 58 5.67 0.18 -10.79
CA ASP A 58 5.15 1.55 -10.69
C ASP A 58 5.82 2.41 -9.61
N PHE A 59 6.42 1.80 -8.57
CA PHE A 59 7.10 2.54 -7.48
C PHE A 59 8.60 2.76 -7.73
N THR A 60 9.22 2.03 -8.65
CA THR A 60 10.69 1.93 -8.71
C THR A 60 11.43 3.13 -9.30
N GLY A 61 10.73 4.13 -9.86
CA GLY A 61 11.34 5.27 -10.55
C GLY A 61 10.96 6.68 -10.07
N ASP A 62 9.99 6.82 -9.15
CA ASP A 62 9.48 8.11 -8.70
C ASP A 62 9.67 8.25 -7.18
N GLU A 63 10.53 9.18 -6.77
CA GLU A 63 10.88 9.44 -5.36
C GLU A 63 9.65 9.81 -4.52
N LYS A 64 8.72 10.58 -5.10
CA LYS A 64 7.49 11.00 -4.42
C LYS A 64 6.58 9.80 -4.20
N LEU A 65 6.46 8.90 -5.18
CA LEU A 65 5.65 7.68 -5.03
C LEU A 65 6.26 6.72 -4.00
N ASN A 66 7.59 6.63 -3.93
CA ASN A 66 8.26 5.88 -2.88
C ASN A 66 7.99 6.47 -1.48
N GLU A 67 8.03 7.79 -1.35
CA GLU A 67 7.70 8.47 -0.08
C GLU A 67 6.25 8.20 0.33
N MET A 68 5.31 8.23 -0.62
CA MET A 68 3.90 7.89 -0.34
C MET A 68 3.74 6.44 0.11
N LEU A 69 4.39 5.48 -0.58
CA LEU A 69 4.39 4.08 -0.16
C LEU A 69 4.98 3.92 1.25
N LEU A 70 6.10 4.55 1.55
CA LEU A 70 6.72 4.51 2.88
C LEU A 70 5.79 5.06 3.96
N ASN A 71 5.08 6.16 3.68
CA ASN A 71 4.09 6.72 4.60
C ASN A 71 2.91 5.78 4.81
N THR A 72 2.37 5.16 3.76
CA THR A 72 1.32 4.14 3.87
C THR A 72 1.77 2.95 4.71
N LEU A 73 2.98 2.44 4.47
CA LEU A 73 3.54 1.34 5.26
C LEU A 73 3.74 1.72 6.73
N LYS A 74 4.10 2.97 7.01
CA LYS A 74 4.19 3.49 8.37
C LYS A 74 2.83 3.53 9.05
N ILE A 75 1.81 4.04 8.37
CA ILE A 75 0.41 4.04 8.87
C ILE A 75 -0.03 2.62 9.22
N LEU A 76 0.21 1.65 8.33
CA LEU A 76 -0.16 0.26 8.58
C LEU A 76 0.60 -0.35 9.76
N LYS A 77 1.89 -0.02 9.95
CA LYS A 77 2.67 -0.46 11.12
C LYS A 77 2.15 0.14 12.43
N ASP A 78 1.71 1.40 12.40
CA ASP A 78 1.18 2.07 13.58
C ASP A 78 -0.21 1.52 13.95
N LEU A 79 -1.06 1.23 12.96
CA LEU A 79 -2.40 0.66 13.15
C LEU A 79 -2.37 -0.84 13.50
N TYR A 80 -1.48 -1.60 12.86
CA TYR A 80 -1.43 -3.07 12.93
C TYR A 80 -0.04 -3.62 13.27
N PRO A 81 0.58 -3.19 14.39
CA PRO A 81 1.96 -3.56 14.73
C PRO A 81 2.16 -5.08 14.91
N ILE A 82 1.10 -5.82 15.25
CA ILE A 82 1.15 -7.27 15.48
C ILE A 82 1.16 -8.06 14.15
N LEU A 83 0.61 -7.48 13.08
CA LEU A 83 0.53 -8.14 11.77
C LEU A 83 1.82 -8.04 10.97
N LEU A 84 2.58 -6.97 11.18
CA LEU A 84 3.75 -6.63 10.38
C LEU A 84 5.01 -6.98 11.18
N THR A 85 5.44 -8.23 11.05
CA THR A 85 6.63 -8.80 11.69
C THR A 85 7.48 -9.57 10.70
#